data_AF-A0A5K0YAG1-F1
#
_entry.id   AF-A0A5K0YAG1-F1
#
_cell.length_a   1.000
_cell.length_b   1.000
_cell.length_c   1.000
_cell.angle_alpha   90.00
_cell.angle_beta   90.00
_cell.angle_gamma   90.00
#
_symmetry.space_group_name_H-M   'P 1'
#
loop_
_entity.id
_entity.type
_entity.pdbx_description
1 polymer ?
#
loop_
_entity_poly.entity_id
_entity_poly.type
_entity_poly.pdbx_seq_one_letter_code
_entity_poly.pdbx_strand_id
1 'polypeptide(L)'
;GHINPAVTFGLLLARKLSLTRALFYMFMQCAGAICGAGVVRGFEHRQYKLLGGGVNFVKPGYTKGDGLGAEIIGTFVLVYTVFSATDAKRKARDSHVP
;
A
#
# COMPACT_ATOMS: atom_id res chain seq x y z
N GLY A 1 9.41 3.46 4.80
CA GLY A 1 8.06 3.96 5.12
C GLY A 1 7.03 3.05 4.48
N HIS A 2 5.97 2.67 5.19
CA HIS A 2 5.04 1.63 4.70
C HIS A 2 4.15 2.12 3.56
N ILE A 3 3.78 3.42 3.56
CA ILE A 3 2.98 4.16 2.53
C ILE A 3 1.61 3.51 2.19
N ASN A 4 1.32 2.34 2.74
CA ASN A 4 0.15 1.53 2.47
C ASN A 4 -0.38 0.95 3.80
N PRO A 5 -1.68 1.12 4.10
CA PRO A 5 -2.29 0.57 5.30
C PRO A 5 -2.19 -0.95 5.41
N ALA A 6 -2.33 -1.69 4.32
CA ALA A 6 -2.22 -3.15 4.30
C ALA A 6 -0.79 -3.63 4.64
N VAL A 7 0.23 -2.91 4.17
CA VAL A 7 1.64 -3.20 4.54
C VAL A 7 1.87 -2.91 6.03
N THR A 8 1.35 -1.78 6.51
CA THR A 8 1.42 -1.42 7.94
C THR A 8 0.73 -2.46 8.82
N PHE A 9 -0.43 -2.94 8.38
CA PHE A 9 -1.20 -3.98 9.06
C PHE A 9 -0.48 -5.33 9.05
N GLY A 10 0.10 -5.74 7.92
CA GLY A 10 0.92 -6.95 7.84
C GLY A 10 2.06 -6.93 8.85
N LEU A 11 2.80 -5.80 8.94
CA LEU A 11 3.90 -5.64 9.90
C LEU A 11 3.44 -5.64 11.37
N LEU A 12 2.25 -5.09 11.65
CA LEU A 12 1.62 -5.19 12.97
C LEU A 12 1.32 -6.66 13.32
N LEU A 13 0.71 -7.43 12.42
CA LEU A 13 0.40 -8.85 12.63
C LEU A 13 1.66 -9.71 12.81
N ALA A 14 2.73 -9.39 12.08
CA ALA A 14 4.04 -10.00 12.25
C ALA A 14 4.79 -9.53 13.51
N ARG A 15 4.15 -8.73 14.37
CA ARG A 15 4.71 -8.15 15.61
C ARG A 15 5.99 -7.33 15.37
N LYS A 16 6.18 -6.80 14.16
CA LYS A 16 7.29 -5.91 13.79
C LYS A 16 6.97 -4.43 14.03
N LEU A 17 5.74 -4.11 14.42
CA LEU A 17 5.27 -2.75 14.70
C LEU A 17 4.32 -2.74 15.90
N SER A 18 4.38 -1.72 16.77
CA SER A 18 3.43 -1.56 17.86
C SER A 18 2.06 -1.07 17.35
N LEU A 19 0.99 -1.46 18.04
CA LEU A 19 -0.39 -1.11 17.67
C LEU A 19 -0.60 0.40 17.55
N THR A 20 -0.17 1.17 18.55
CA THR A 20 -0.29 2.63 18.54
C THR A 20 0.39 3.24 17.32
N ARG A 21 1.62 2.80 16.99
CA ARG A 21 2.33 3.29 15.80
C ARG A 21 1.58 2.90 14.54
N ALA A 22 1.09 1.66 14.44
CA ALA A 22 0.33 1.19 13.28
C ALA A 22 -0.89 2.07 13.00
N LEU A 23 -1.67 2.42 14.04
CA LEU A 23 -2.84 3.28 13.91
C LEU A 23 -2.48 4.67 13.39
N PHE A 24 -1.46 5.32 13.98
CA PHE A 24 -1.00 6.62 13.49
C PHE A 24 -0.47 6.56 12.05
N TYR A 25 0.26 5.50 11.69
CA TYR A 25 0.73 5.31 10.32
C TYR A 25 -0.43 5.20 9.33
N MET A 26 -1.44 4.38 9.61
CA MET A 26 -2.61 4.22 8.73
C MET A 26 -3.40 5.53 8.61
N PHE A 27 -3.60 6.25 9.71
CA PHE A 27 -4.28 7.54 9.69
C PHE A 27 -3.54 8.55 8.80
N MET A 28 -2.23 8.71 8.99
CA MET A 28 -1.43 9.64 8.20
C MET A 28 -1.33 9.22 6.73
N GLN A 29 -1.33 7.92 6.43
CA GLN A 29 -1.37 7.40 5.06
C GLN A 29 -2.68 7.78 4.35
N CYS A 30 -3.82 7.58 5.02
CA CYS A 30 -5.11 7.99 4.47
C CYS A 30 -5.21 9.51 4.31
N ALA A 31 -4.78 10.28 5.31
CA ALA A 31 -4.76 11.74 5.24
C ALA A 31 -3.87 12.23 4.08
N GLY A 32 -2.66 11.68 3.94
CA GLY A 32 -1.75 11.99 2.84
C GLY A 32 -2.34 11.64 1.47
N ALA A 33 -3.03 10.50 1.34
CA ALA A 33 -3.69 10.10 0.09
C ALA A 33 -4.82 11.07 -0.29
N ILE A 34 -5.64 11.49 0.68
CA ILE A 34 -6.70 12.50 0.47
C ILE A 34 -6.09 13.83 0.03
N CYS A 35 -5.07 14.32 0.74
CA CYS A 35 -4.38 15.56 0.39
C CYS A 35 -3.76 15.47 -1.01
N GLY A 36 -3.07 14.39 -1.33
CA GLY A 36 -2.46 14.17 -2.65
C GLY A 36 -3.50 14.16 -3.78
N ALA A 37 -4.60 13.44 -3.62
CA ALA A 37 -5.70 13.45 -4.59
C ALA A 37 -6.33 14.86 -4.73
N GLY A 38 -6.46 15.59 -3.61
CA GLY A 38 -6.92 16.98 -3.59
C GLY A 38 -6.00 17.92 -4.38
N VAL A 39 -4.68 17.77 -4.23
CA VAL A 39 -3.68 18.53 -5.00
C VAL A 39 -3.84 18.25 -6.49
N VAL A 40 -3.89 16.99 -6.92
CA VAL A 40 -4.08 16.63 -8.34
C VAL A 40 -5.38 17.20 -8.89
N ARG A 41 -6.47 17.12 -8.12
CA ARG A 41 -7.76 17.71 -8.49
C ARG A 41 -7.70 19.25 -8.60
N GLY A 42 -6.86 19.90 -7.80
CA GLY A 42 -6.66 21.34 -7.83
C GLY A 42 -5.92 21.80 -9.10
N PHE A 43 -4.83 21.11 -9.46
CA PHE A 43 -4.03 21.43 -10.64
C PHE A 43 -4.69 20.98 -11.95
N GLU A 44 -5.25 19.78 -12.00
CA GLU A 44 -5.78 19.15 -13.22
C GLU A 44 -7.30 18.93 -13.15
N HIS A 45 -8.04 19.96 -12.72
CA HIS A 45 -9.47 19.83 -12.38
C HIS A 45 -10.34 19.17 -13.45
N ARG A 46 -10.18 19.59 -14.72
CA ARG A 46 -10.99 19.08 -15.84
C ARG A 46 -10.66 17.62 -16.13
N GLN A 47 -9.38 17.30 -16.26
CA GLN A 47 -8.92 15.93 -16.54
C GLN A 47 -9.25 14.99 -15.38
N TYR A 48 -9.04 15.43 -14.14
CA TYR A 48 -9.39 14.68 -12.94
C TYR A 48 -10.86 14.25 -12.95
N LYS A 49 -11.79 15.16 -13.26
CA LYS A 49 -13.21 14.84 -13.34
C LYS A 49 -13.54 13.92 -14.52
N LEU A 50 -12.99 14.19 -15.71
CA LEU A 50 -13.28 13.39 -16.91
C LEU A 50 -12.81 11.94 -16.79
N LEU A 51 -11.69 11.71 -16.11
CA LEU A 51 -11.08 10.38 -15.96
C LEU A 51 -11.53 9.66 -14.68
N GLY A 52 -12.55 10.17 -13.98
CA GLY A 52 -13.08 9.53 -12.77
C GLY A 52 -12.21 9.69 -11.52
N GLY A 53 -11.23 10.59 -11.53
CA GLY A 53 -10.47 10.99 -10.34
C GLY A 53 -9.53 9.93 -9.77
N GLY A 54 -9.18 8.90 -10.55
CA GLY A 54 -8.28 7.83 -10.12
C GLY A 54 -8.89 6.89 -9.08
N VAL A 55 -10.22 6.83 -8.97
CA VAL A 55 -10.90 5.90 -8.06
C VAL A 55 -10.76 4.46 -8.54
N ASN A 56 -10.51 3.54 -7.61
CA ASN A 56 -10.53 2.10 -7.90
C ASN A 56 -11.98 1.60 -7.89
N PHE A 57 -12.38 0.90 -8.96
CA PHE A 57 -13.68 0.25 -9.06
C PHE A 57 -13.57 -1.08 -9.80
N VAL A 58 -14.47 -2.00 -9.48
CA VAL A 58 -14.57 -3.27 -10.23
C VAL A 58 -15.11 -2.97 -11.62
N LYS A 59 -14.34 -3.34 -12.66
CA LYS A 59 -14.69 -3.07 -14.05
C LYS A 59 -16.02 -3.76 -14.41
N PRO A 60 -16.89 -3.13 -15.24
CA PRO A 60 -18.09 -3.80 -15.74
C PRO A 60 -17.77 -5.15 -16.38
N GLY A 61 -18.61 -6.15 -16.10
CA GLY A 61 -18.39 -7.54 -16.54
C GLY A 61 -17.67 -8.42 -15.51
N TYR A 62 -17.16 -7.85 -14.42
CA TYR A 62 -16.60 -8.60 -13.30
C TYR A 62 -17.50 -8.51 -12.07
N THR A 63 -17.56 -9.59 -11.30
CA THR A 63 -18.29 -9.63 -10.04
C THR A 63 -17.47 -8.96 -8.93
N LYS A 64 -18.15 -8.61 -7.83
CA LYS A 64 -17.48 -8.16 -6.61
C LYS A 64 -16.53 -9.23 -6.05
N GLY A 65 -16.83 -10.51 -6.27
CA GLY A 65 -15.98 -11.63 -5.88
C GLY A 65 -14.67 -11.66 -6.66
N ASP A 66 -14.72 -11.41 -7.97
CA ASP A 66 -13.53 -11.33 -8.82
C ASP A 66 -12.61 -10.18 -8.38
N GLY A 67 -13.21 -9.01 -8.11
CA GLY A 67 -12.49 -7.85 -7.59
C GLY A 67 -11.83 -8.13 -6.24
N LEU A 68 -12.58 -8.73 -5.31
CA LEU A 68 -12.04 -9.11 -3.99
C LEU A 68 -10.89 -10.11 -4.11
N GLY A 69 -11.04 -11.14 -4.95
CA GLY A 69 -9.99 -12.13 -5.20
C GLY A 69 -8.73 -11.50 -5.76
N ALA A 70 -8.86 -10.63 -6.76
CA ALA A 70 -7.74 -9.91 -7.35
C ALA A 70 -6.99 -9.04 -6.33
N GLU A 71 -7.72 -8.27 -5.51
CA GLU A 71 -7.15 -7.41 -4.46
C GLU A 71 -6.41 -8.22 -3.38
N ILE A 72 -6.97 -9.37 -2.96
CA ILE A 72 -6.33 -10.26 -1.98
C ILE A 72 -5.01 -10.80 -2.52
N ILE A 73 -5.01 -11.36 -3.73
CA ILE A 73 -3.81 -11.96 -4.34
C ILE A 73 -2.74 -10.89 -4.56
N GLY A 74 -3.11 -9.73 -5.12
CA GLY A 74 -2.19 -8.62 -5.37
C GLY A 74 -1.56 -8.09 -4.08
N THR A 75 -2.39 -7.86 -3.05
CA THR A 75 -1.91 -7.39 -1.75
C THR A 75 -1.03 -8.43 -1.05
N PHE A 76 -1.35 -9.72 -1.17
CA PHE A 76 -0.52 -10.79 -0.65
C PHE A 76 0.87 -10.77 -1.27
N VAL A 77 0.98 -10.70 -2.60
CA VAL A 77 2.29 -10.62 -3.29
C VAL A 77 3.08 -9.40 -2.84
N LEU A 78 2.44 -8.23 -2.71
CA LEU A 78 3.07 -7.02 -2.21
C LEU A 78 3.61 -7.19 -0.79
N VAL A 79 2.77 -7.64 0.15
CA VAL A 79 3.14 -7.79 1.55
C VAL A 79 4.21 -8.88 1.71
N TYR A 80 4.09 -10.00 0.99
CA TYR A 80 5.10 -11.05 0.94
C TYR A 80 6.46 -10.51 0.46
N THR A 81 6.46 -9.68 -0.58
CA THR A 81 7.67 -9.04 -1.10
C THR A 81 8.30 -8.10 -0.07
N VAL A 82 7.49 -7.30 0.63
CA VAL A 82 7.95 -6.43 1.74
C VAL A 82 8.60 -7.25 2.85
N PHE A 83 7.97 -8.35 3.26
CA PHE A 83 8.56 -9.25 4.26
C PHE A 83 9.85 -9.89 3.77
N SER A 84 9.89 -10.34 2.52
CA SER A 84 11.08 -10.96 1.91
C SER A 84 12.25 -9.99 1.78
N ALA A 85 11.98 -8.72 1.51
CA ALA A 85 13.00 -7.67 1.44
C ALA A 85 13.49 -7.21 2.84
N THR A 86 12.70 -7.45 3.89
CA THR A 86 13.01 -7.03 5.28
C THR A 86 13.43 -8.20 6.18
N ASP A 87 13.63 -9.40 5.62
CA ASP A 87 14.12 -10.56 6.35
C ASP A 87 15.63 -10.45 6.62
N ALA A 88 16.00 -10.44 7.90
CA ALA A 88 17.37 -10.31 8.39
C ALA A 88 18.25 -11.53 8.04
N LYS A 89 17.68 -12.66 7.63
CA LYS A 89 18.46 -13.83 7.15
C LYS A 89 19.05 -13.64 5.75
N ARG A 90 18.67 -12.58 5.03
CA ARG A 90 19.34 -12.11 3.82
C ARG A 90 20.21 -10.89 4.12
N LYS A 91 21.05 -10.95 5.15
CA LYS A 91 22.24 -10.08 5.16
C LYS A 91 23.09 -10.50 3.97
N ALA A 92 23.43 -9.54 3.11
CA ALA A 92 24.43 -9.73 2.08
C ALA A 92 25.64 -10.43 2.72
N ARG A 93 26.10 -11.52 2.09
CA ARG A 93 27.38 -12.16 2.41
C ARG A 93 28.40 -11.05 2.66
N ASP A 94 29.09 -11.13 3.80
CA ASP A 94 30.20 -10.26 4.16
C ASP A 94 31.06 -10.01 2.93
N SER A 95 31.06 -8.77 2.45
CA SER A 95 32.14 -8.27 1.61
C SER A 95 33.34 -8.09 2.54
N HIS A 96 33.99 -9.19 2.89
CA HIS A 96 35.40 -9.17 3.27
C HIS A 96 36.16 -8.64 2.05
N VAL A 97 36.33 -7.32 2.01
CA VAL A 97 37.33 -6.68 1.16
C VAL A 97 38.52 -6.40 2.09
N PRO A 98 39.71 -6.98 1.83
CA PRO A 98 40.92 -6.71 2.61
C PRO A 98 41.36 -5.25 2.48
#